data_AF-A0A2P4Q710-F1
#
_entry.id   AF-A0A2P4Q710-F1
#
_cell.length_a   1.000
_cell.length_b   1.000
_cell.length_c   1.000
_cell.angle_alpha   90.00
_cell.angle_beta   90.00
_cell.angle_gamma   90.00
#
_symmetry.space_group_name_H-M   'P 1'
#
loop_
_entity.id
_entity.type
_entity.pdbx_description
1 polymer ?
#
loop_
_entity_poly.entity_id
_entity_poly.type
_entity_poly.pdbx_seq_one_letter_code
_entity_poly.pdbx_strand_id
1 'polypeptide(L)'
;MLIMKYAYGGNLHDYLKKNFKDVTWNNKLYILWQISAGLHTIHEVNFIHRDFHSGNILLETESSGKWKIGDLGLSQPANSTSLNNEIYGVIPYIAPEIFQGKAFSKNSDIYSMGMIMWELTTGCKPFDNIEHNTELIYRIIDGKKPKITDDTPDCYANLMSKCWNSDPSKRPSAKEILDITYAWTFLQKDCEKFNQAEIKRLKSIELKELGPDFIEKTHSQAFYTSRSLNSFISFNSSSLISTPVT
;
A
#
# COMPACT_ATOMS: atom_id res chain seq x y z
N MET A 1 -2.41 -9.30 27.39
CA MET A 1 -3.06 -8.02 27.07
C MET A 1 -1.97 -7.03 26.70
N LEU A 2 -2.00 -6.49 25.48
CA LEU A 2 -1.12 -5.41 25.05
C LEU A 2 -1.81 -4.07 25.39
N ILE A 3 -1.10 -3.16 26.05
CA ILE A 3 -1.60 -1.81 26.33
C ILE A 3 -0.92 -0.86 25.34
N MET A 4 -1.72 -0.25 24.46
CA MET A 4 -1.27 0.66 23.41
C MET A 4 -2.03 1.97 23.50
N LYS A 5 -1.42 3.05 22.99
CA LYS A 5 -2.12 4.33 22.81
C LYS A 5 -3.26 4.17 21.80
N TYR A 6 -4.45 4.62 22.16
CA TYR A 6 -5.60 4.61 21.28
C TYR A 6 -5.51 5.73 20.23
N ALA A 7 -5.76 5.40 18.96
CA ALA A 7 -5.77 6.35 17.85
C ALA A 7 -7.22 6.79 17.56
N TYR A 8 -7.59 7.96 18.06
CA TYR A 8 -8.96 8.48 17.98
C TYR A 8 -9.40 8.88 16.56
N GLY A 9 -8.46 9.13 15.66
CA GLY A 9 -8.73 9.50 14.28
C GLY A 9 -9.01 8.33 13.34
N GLY A 10 -8.98 7.09 13.83
CA GLY A 10 -9.22 5.89 13.02
C GLY A 10 -8.08 5.55 12.07
N ASN A 11 -8.36 4.75 11.03
CA ASN A 11 -7.38 4.33 10.03
C ASN A 11 -7.42 5.20 8.76
N LEU A 12 -6.37 5.12 7.95
CA LEU A 12 -6.20 5.92 6.73
C LEU A 12 -7.30 5.68 5.70
N HIS A 13 -7.74 4.43 5.57
CA HIS A 13 -8.79 4.09 4.61
C HIS A 13 -10.11 4.81 4.93
N ASP A 14 -10.59 4.67 6.17
CA ASP A 14 -11.85 5.26 6.59
C ASP A 14 -11.78 6.80 6.57
N TYR A 15 -10.60 7.35 6.91
CA TYR A 15 -10.34 8.78 6.81
C TYR A 15 -10.42 9.28 5.36
N LEU A 16 -9.78 8.59 4.41
CA LEU A 16 -9.84 8.98 3.00
C LEU A 16 -11.26 8.84 2.48
N LYS A 17 -11.95 7.73 2.77
CA LYS A 17 -13.33 7.51 2.36
C LYS A 17 -14.26 8.66 2.79
N LYS A 18 -14.09 9.16 4.02
CA LYS A 18 -14.90 10.24 4.58
C LYS A 18 -14.50 11.62 4.05
N ASN A 19 -13.21 11.89 3.89
CA ASN A 19 -12.69 13.25 3.72
C ASN A 19 -12.02 13.51 2.36
N PHE A 20 -12.06 12.56 1.41
CA PHE A 20 -11.25 12.59 0.18
C PHE A 20 -11.28 13.93 -0.59
N LYS A 21 -12.45 14.57 -0.67
CA LYS A 21 -12.61 15.85 -1.39
C LYS A 21 -11.71 16.94 -0.81
N ASP A 22 -11.57 16.97 0.51
CA ASP A 22 -10.81 17.97 1.26
C ASP A 22 -9.32 17.61 1.42
N VAL A 23 -8.93 16.38 1.08
CA VAL A 23 -7.52 15.93 1.12
C VAL A 23 -6.80 16.39 -0.15
N THR A 24 -6.20 17.58 -0.08
CA THR A 24 -5.39 18.18 -1.16
C THR A 24 -4.09 17.42 -1.40
N TRP A 25 -3.41 17.66 -2.53
CA TRP A 25 -2.07 17.11 -2.77
C TRP A 25 -1.05 17.44 -1.68
N ASN A 26 -1.10 18.63 -1.09
CA ASN A 26 -0.22 18.98 0.03
C ASN A 26 -0.50 18.10 1.27
N ASN A 27 -1.78 17.79 1.54
CA ASN A 27 -2.12 16.84 2.61
C ASN A 27 -1.61 15.44 2.27
N LYS A 28 -1.82 14.96 1.03
CA LYS A 28 -1.34 13.64 0.57
C LYS A 28 0.17 13.48 0.75
N LEU A 29 0.95 14.50 0.39
CA LEU A 29 2.41 14.51 0.57
C LEU A 29 2.83 14.46 2.03
N TYR A 30 2.18 15.26 2.88
CA TYR A 30 2.46 15.26 4.31
C TYR A 30 2.12 13.92 4.98
N ILE A 31 1.01 13.29 4.58
CA ILE A 31 0.61 11.95 5.03
C ILE A 31 1.67 10.92 4.59
N LEU A 32 2.04 10.92 3.30
CA LEU A 32 3.03 10.00 2.75
C LEU A 32 4.40 10.15 3.42
N TRP A 33 4.84 11.37 3.71
CA TRP A 33 6.08 11.62 4.43
C TRP A 33 6.06 10.97 5.84
N GLN A 34 4.97 11.14 6.60
CA GLN A 34 4.84 10.54 7.93
C GLN A 34 4.85 9.00 7.88
N ILE A 35 4.13 8.43 6.91
CA ILE A 35 4.09 6.97 6.67
C ILE A 35 5.49 6.47 6.30
N SER A 36 6.20 7.19 5.43
CA SER A 36 7.57 6.86 5.01
C SER A 36 8.55 6.92 6.18
N ALA A 37 8.41 7.93 7.05
CA ALA A 37 9.22 8.05 8.26
C ALA A 37 9.00 6.87 9.21
N GLY A 38 7.73 6.49 9.45
CA GLY A 38 7.41 5.33 10.26
C GLY A 38 7.97 4.03 9.69
N LEU A 39 7.82 3.79 8.38
CA LEU A 39 8.31 2.57 7.75
C LEU A 39 9.85 2.53 7.77
N HIS A 40 10.50 3.67 7.53
CA HIS A 40 11.94 3.79 7.66
C HIS A 40 12.43 3.41 9.05
N THR A 41 11.78 3.89 10.13
CA THR A 41 12.13 3.52 11.50
C THR A 41 12.06 2.01 11.74
N ILE A 42 11.02 1.33 11.23
CA ILE A 42 10.89 -0.13 11.33
C ILE A 42 12.03 -0.83 10.57
N HIS A 43 12.30 -0.39 9.34
CA HIS A 43 13.32 -0.99 8.48
C HIS A 43 14.75 -0.72 8.97
N GLU A 44 14.99 0.42 9.61
CA GLU A 44 16.29 0.84 10.17
C GLU A 44 16.73 -0.09 11.29
N VAL A 45 15.81 -0.48 12.18
CA VAL A 45 16.07 -1.49 13.24
C VAL A 45 16.05 -2.93 12.72
N ASN A 46 16.12 -3.11 11.40
CA ASN A 46 16.13 -4.39 10.70
C ASN A 46 14.88 -5.26 10.90
N PHE A 47 13.71 -4.64 11.06
CA PHE A 47 12.41 -5.31 11.06
C PHE A 47 11.67 -5.16 9.74
N ILE A 48 10.70 -6.04 9.52
CA ILE A 48 9.71 -6.00 8.44
C ILE A 48 8.32 -6.03 9.04
N HIS A 49 7.38 -5.29 8.44
CA HIS A 49 6.01 -5.15 8.95
C HIS A 49 5.14 -6.36 8.59
N ARG A 50 5.26 -6.86 7.34
CA ARG A 50 4.53 -7.99 6.75
C ARG A 50 3.05 -7.76 6.45
N ASP A 51 2.36 -6.95 7.25
CA ASP A 51 0.94 -6.61 7.04
C ASP A 51 0.73 -5.10 6.84
N PHE A 52 1.54 -4.50 5.97
CA PHE A 52 1.56 -3.06 5.78
C PHE A 52 0.44 -2.64 4.81
N HIS A 53 -0.60 -1.96 5.30
CA HIS A 53 -1.70 -1.46 4.48
C HIS A 53 -2.39 -0.27 5.15
N SER A 54 -3.27 0.43 4.43
CA SER A 54 -3.96 1.65 4.93
C SER A 54 -4.79 1.43 6.19
N GLY A 55 -5.39 0.25 6.36
CA GLY A 55 -6.05 -0.16 7.62
C GLY A 55 -5.15 -0.15 8.86
N ASN A 56 -3.83 -0.33 8.68
CA ASN A 56 -2.83 -0.32 9.76
C ASN A 56 -2.09 1.03 9.86
N ILE A 57 -2.53 2.05 9.13
CA ILE A 57 -2.04 3.43 9.25
C ILE A 57 -3.09 4.22 10.04
N LEU A 58 -2.73 4.65 11.24
CA LEU A 58 -3.65 5.19 12.23
C LEU A 58 -3.42 6.69 12.44
N LEU A 59 -4.50 7.45 12.49
CA LEU A 59 -4.49 8.88 12.82
C LEU A 59 -4.68 9.06 14.33
N GLU A 60 -3.71 9.70 14.99
CA GLU A 60 -3.73 9.88 16.45
C GLU A 60 -5.01 10.59 16.92
N THR A 61 -5.29 11.74 16.33
CA THR A 61 -6.56 12.49 16.43
C THR A 61 -6.78 13.28 15.14
N GLU A 62 -8.02 13.57 14.76
CA GLU A 62 -8.31 14.41 13.57
C GLU A 62 -7.63 15.79 13.67
N SER A 63 -7.55 16.37 14.87
CA SER A 63 -6.90 17.67 15.12
C SER A 63 -5.37 17.66 15.05
N SER A 64 -4.73 16.50 15.28
CA SER A 64 -3.27 16.41 15.33
C SER A 64 -2.62 16.33 13.95
N GLY A 65 -3.32 15.77 12.97
CA GLY A 65 -2.76 15.41 11.66
C GLY A 65 -1.60 14.39 11.73
N LYS A 66 -1.41 13.71 12.88
CA LYS A 66 -0.29 12.79 13.12
C LYS A 66 -0.64 11.36 12.75
N TRP A 67 0.02 10.83 11.73
CA TRP A 67 -0.16 9.46 11.25
C TRP A 67 0.91 8.54 11.83
N LYS A 68 0.50 7.33 12.22
CA LYS A 68 1.36 6.32 12.85
C LYS A 68 1.09 4.96 12.21
N ILE A 69 2.14 4.16 12.07
CA ILE A 69 2.00 2.76 11.69
C ILE A 69 1.62 1.97 12.95
N GLY A 70 0.53 1.22 12.86
CA GLY A 70 0.03 0.31 13.90
C GLY A 70 0.18 -1.15 13.51
N ASP A 71 -0.31 -2.04 14.37
CA ASP A 71 -0.33 -3.50 14.19
C ASP A 71 1.00 -4.15 13.76
N LEU A 72 1.94 -4.18 14.70
CA LEU A 72 3.22 -4.88 14.55
C LEU A 72 3.12 -6.36 14.96
N GLY A 73 1.93 -6.94 15.08
CA GLY A 73 1.72 -8.30 15.59
C GLY A 73 2.36 -9.39 14.72
N LEU A 74 2.53 -9.11 13.42
CA LEU A 74 3.17 -9.99 12.45
C LEU A 74 4.60 -9.59 12.11
N SER A 75 5.09 -8.48 12.67
CA SER A 75 6.42 -7.96 12.39
C SER A 75 7.51 -8.92 12.88
N GLN A 76 8.59 -9.02 12.12
CA GLN A 76 9.71 -9.89 12.47
C GLN A 76 11.06 -9.30 12.02
N PRO A 77 12.19 -9.77 12.58
CA PRO A 77 13.51 -9.43 12.06
C PRO A 77 13.64 -9.84 10.59
N ALA A 78 14.24 -8.99 9.76
CA ALA A 78 14.39 -9.22 8.32
C ALA A 78 15.34 -10.41 8.01
N ASN A 79 16.18 -10.81 8.96
CA ASN A 79 17.07 -11.96 8.90
C ASN A 79 16.51 -13.22 9.59
N SER A 80 15.23 -13.20 9.99
CA SER A 80 14.58 -14.35 10.61
C SER A 80 14.57 -15.53 9.64
N THR A 81 15.06 -16.68 10.09
CA THR A 81 15.03 -17.96 9.36
C THR A 81 13.75 -18.76 9.66
N SER A 82 12.76 -18.15 10.32
CA SER A 82 11.53 -18.86 10.70
C SER A 82 10.82 -19.36 9.44
N LEU A 83 10.57 -20.67 9.40
CA LEU A 83 9.86 -21.38 8.33
C LEU A 83 8.36 -21.07 8.26
N ASN A 84 7.85 -20.10 9.04
CA ASN A 84 6.44 -19.77 9.02
C ASN A 84 6.10 -18.95 7.77
N ASN A 85 6.04 -19.67 6.64
CA ASN A 85 5.68 -19.19 5.31
C ASN A 85 4.16 -18.97 5.16
N GLU A 86 3.42 -18.92 6.25
CA GLU A 86 2.02 -18.54 6.21
C GLU A 86 1.90 -17.14 5.60
N ILE A 87 1.14 -17.08 4.50
CA ILE A 87 0.79 -15.81 3.87
C ILE A 87 -0.43 -15.29 4.61
N TYR A 88 -0.20 -14.26 5.40
CA TYR A 88 -1.23 -13.52 6.10
C TYR A 88 -1.22 -12.07 5.62
N GLY A 89 -2.40 -11.51 5.35
CA GLY A 89 -2.56 -10.10 5.03
C GLY A 89 -3.72 -9.83 4.08
N VAL A 90 -3.63 -8.72 3.35
CA VAL A 90 -4.68 -8.23 2.44
C VAL A 90 -4.19 -8.32 0.99
N ILE A 91 -4.85 -9.15 0.17
CA ILE A 91 -4.38 -9.57 -1.18
C ILE A 91 -3.80 -8.42 -2.01
N PRO A 92 -4.50 -7.28 -2.20
CA PRO A 92 -3.96 -6.18 -3.01
C PRO A 92 -2.64 -5.58 -2.52
N TYR A 93 -2.33 -5.64 -1.23
CA TYR A 93 -1.12 -5.08 -0.63
C TYR A 93 0.05 -6.08 -0.58
N ILE A 94 -0.20 -7.36 -0.82
CA ILE A 94 0.84 -8.39 -0.77
C ILE A 94 1.64 -8.37 -2.07
N ALA A 95 2.96 -8.33 -1.94
CA ALA A 95 3.87 -8.30 -3.07
C ALA A 95 3.82 -9.63 -3.87
N PRO A 96 3.94 -9.57 -5.22
CA PRO A 96 3.75 -10.74 -6.08
C PRO A 96 4.69 -11.90 -5.74
N GLU A 97 5.93 -11.60 -5.34
CA GLU A 97 6.92 -12.62 -5.00
C GLU A 97 6.55 -13.44 -3.76
N ILE A 98 5.71 -12.90 -2.88
CA ILE A 98 5.23 -13.61 -1.68
C ILE A 98 4.26 -14.71 -2.08
N PHE A 99 3.36 -14.44 -3.03
CA PHE A 99 2.50 -15.47 -3.60
C PHE A 99 3.26 -16.54 -4.38
N GLN A 100 4.48 -16.22 -4.84
CA GLN A 100 5.41 -17.17 -5.48
C GLN A 100 6.26 -17.95 -4.47
N GLY A 101 5.95 -17.87 -3.17
CA GLY A 101 6.62 -18.62 -2.11
C GLY A 101 7.95 -18.01 -1.64
N LYS A 102 8.29 -16.78 -2.04
CA LYS A 102 9.43 -16.07 -1.44
C LYS A 102 9.06 -15.54 -0.06
N ALA A 103 10.07 -15.43 0.80
CA ALA A 103 9.90 -14.86 2.13
C ALA A 103 9.57 -13.36 2.07
N PHE A 104 8.81 -12.89 3.06
CA PHE A 104 8.61 -11.47 3.30
C PHE A 104 9.96 -10.76 3.53
N SER A 105 10.05 -9.53 3.05
CA SER A 105 11.26 -8.71 3.12
C SER A 105 10.93 -7.24 3.27
N LYS A 106 11.93 -6.39 3.50
CA LYS A 106 11.73 -4.93 3.48
C LYS A 106 11.11 -4.50 2.15
N ASN A 107 11.54 -5.11 1.05
CA ASN A 107 11.05 -4.79 -0.29
C ASN A 107 9.59 -5.22 -0.50
N SER A 108 9.07 -6.21 0.24
CA SER A 108 7.64 -6.52 0.18
C SER A 108 6.80 -5.46 0.88
N ASP A 109 7.26 -4.87 2.01
CA ASP A 109 6.58 -3.71 2.61
C ASP A 109 6.61 -2.50 1.65
N ILE A 110 7.67 -2.32 0.86
CA ILE A 110 7.75 -1.26 -0.15
C ILE A 110 6.73 -1.45 -1.28
N TYR A 111 6.45 -2.68 -1.69
CA TYR A 111 5.35 -2.93 -2.62
C TYR A 111 4.02 -2.43 -2.05
N SER A 112 3.77 -2.75 -0.78
CA SER A 112 2.57 -2.31 -0.09
C SER A 112 2.51 -0.78 0.06
N MET A 113 3.66 -0.11 0.26
CA MET A 113 3.75 1.36 0.19
C MET A 113 3.26 1.89 -1.16
N GLY A 114 3.62 1.24 -2.28
CA GLY A 114 3.13 1.63 -3.61
C GLY A 114 1.60 1.56 -3.72
N MET A 115 0.97 0.57 -3.09
CA MET A 115 -0.49 0.44 -3.04
C MET A 115 -1.14 1.51 -2.17
N ILE A 116 -0.53 1.87 -1.04
CA ILE A 116 -0.97 2.97 -0.17
C ILE A 116 -0.83 4.32 -0.89
N MET A 117 0.27 4.52 -1.63
CA MET A 117 0.45 5.70 -2.49
C MET A 117 -0.69 5.82 -3.51
N TRP A 118 -1.08 4.71 -4.14
CA TRP A 118 -2.21 4.73 -5.06
C TRP A 118 -3.53 5.08 -4.38
N GLU A 119 -3.79 4.53 -3.19
CA GLU A 119 -4.99 4.89 -2.41
C GLU A 119 -5.02 6.39 -2.03
N LEU A 120 -3.86 7.02 -1.76
CA LEU A 120 -3.81 8.48 -1.57
C LEU A 120 -4.21 9.25 -2.84
N THR A 121 -3.96 8.71 -4.04
CA THR A 121 -4.36 9.38 -5.29
C THR A 121 -5.87 9.34 -5.48
N THR A 122 -6.51 8.19 -5.24
CA THR A 122 -7.91 7.92 -5.61
C THR A 122 -8.90 7.99 -4.46
N GLY A 123 -8.44 7.83 -3.22
CA GLY A 123 -9.29 7.59 -2.04
C GLY A 123 -9.93 6.21 -2.01
N CYS A 124 -9.60 5.35 -2.98
CA CYS A 124 -10.14 4.01 -3.13
C CYS A 124 -9.11 2.97 -2.73
N LYS A 125 -9.60 1.79 -2.32
CA LYS A 125 -8.69 0.68 -2.06
C LYS A 125 -8.30 -0.01 -3.35
N PRO A 126 -7.06 -0.51 -3.49
CA PRO A 126 -6.63 -1.18 -4.71
C PRO A 126 -7.50 -2.42 -5.00
N PHE A 127 -7.98 -2.53 -6.23
CA PHE A 127 -8.81 -3.65 -6.72
C PHE A 127 -10.11 -3.87 -5.92
N ASP A 128 -10.79 -2.79 -5.53
CA ASP A 128 -12.06 -2.86 -4.78
C ASP A 128 -13.24 -3.31 -5.63
N ASN A 129 -13.14 -3.16 -6.95
CA ASN A 129 -14.11 -3.56 -7.95
C ASN A 129 -14.03 -5.05 -8.36
N ILE A 130 -13.11 -5.83 -7.80
CA ILE A 130 -12.87 -7.24 -8.18
C ILE A 130 -12.92 -8.12 -6.94
N GLU A 131 -13.39 -9.36 -7.09
CA GLU A 131 -13.30 -10.38 -6.04
C GLU A 131 -11.84 -10.64 -5.62
N HIS A 132 -11.60 -10.76 -4.31
CA HIS A 132 -10.28 -11.08 -3.76
C HIS A 132 -10.11 -12.59 -3.60
N ASN A 133 -9.90 -13.26 -4.73
CA ASN A 133 -9.74 -14.70 -4.87
C ASN A 133 -8.39 -15.07 -5.54
N THR A 134 -8.19 -16.35 -5.85
CA THR A 134 -6.98 -16.86 -6.53
C THR A 134 -6.75 -16.21 -7.90
N GLU A 135 -7.81 -15.88 -8.64
CA GLU A 135 -7.69 -15.23 -9.95
C GLU A 135 -7.04 -13.84 -9.82
N LEU A 136 -7.46 -13.04 -8.83
CA LEU A 136 -6.80 -11.75 -8.57
C LEU A 136 -5.31 -11.94 -8.21
N ILE A 137 -4.99 -12.97 -7.43
CA ILE A 137 -3.60 -13.30 -7.07
C ILE A 137 -2.77 -13.59 -8.33
N TYR A 138 -3.25 -14.46 -9.23
CA TYR A 138 -2.55 -14.75 -10.49
C TYR A 138 -2.35 -13.49 -11.34
N ARG A 139 -3.40 -12.67 -11.46
CA ARG A 139 -3.28 -11.40 -12.19
C ARG A 139 -2.24 -10.46 -11.56
N ILE A 140 -2.13 -10.40 -10.23
CA ILE A 140 -1.10 -9.61 -9.53
C ILE A 140 0.31 -10.15 -9.84
N ILE A 141 0.48 -11.48 -9.82
CA ILE A 141 1.74 -12.15 -10.19
C ILE A 141 2.11 -11.80 -11.63
N ASP A 142 1.14 -11.80 -12.54
CA ASP A 142 1.32 -11.43 -13.96
C ASP A 142 1.49 -9.92 -14.19
N GLY A 143 1.57 -9.13 -13.13
CA GLY A 143 1.89 -7.71 -13.20
C GLY A 143 0.68 -6.78 -13.27
N LYS A 144 -0.53 -7.25 -12.97
CA LYS A 144 -1.70 -6.36 -12.79
C LYS A 144 -1.37 -5.29 -11.74
N LYS A 145 -1.71 -4.04 -12.08
CA LYS A 145 -1.61 -2.87 -11.22
C LYS A 145 -2.90 -2.05 -11.32
N PRO A 146 -3.24 -1.27 -10.29
CA PRO A 146 -4.31 -0.29 -10.40
C PRO A 146 -4.00 0.75 -11.49
N LYS A 147 -5.03 1.31 -12.11
CA LYS A 147 -4.86 2.36 -13.12
C LYS A 147 -4.42 3.66 -12.43
N ILE A 148 -3.36 4.30 -12.94
CA ILE A 148 -2.94 5.63 -12.50
C ILE A 148 -3.93 6.65 -13.05
N THR A 149 -4.39 7.57 -12.20
CA THR A 149 -5.35 8.62 -12.58
C THR A 149 -4.64 9.84 -13.17
N ASP A 150 -5.34 10.57 -14.05
CA ASP A 150 -4.77 11.68 -14.82
C ASP A 150 -4.39 12.90 -13.96
N ASP A 151 -4.88 12.97 -12.72
CA ASP A 151 -4.49 13.97 -11.72
C ASP A 151 -3.17 13.64 -11.00
N THR A 152 -2.63 12.44 -11.19
CA THR A 152 -1.37 12.03 -10.54
C THR A 152 -0.18 12.68 -11.24
N PRO A 153 0.65 13.49 -10.55
CA PRO A 153 1.83 14.10 -11.16
C PRO A 153 2.91 13.05 -11.44
N ASP A 154 3.64 13.22 -12.54
CA ASP A 154 4.62 12.22 -13.02
C ASP A 154 5.69 11.86 -11.99
N CYS A 155 6.15 12.82 -11.18
CA CYS A 155 7.13 12.55 -10.12
C CYS A 155 6.59 11.56 -9.08
N TYR A 156 5.32 11.68 -8.71
CA TYR A 156 4.63 10.78 -7.80
C TYR A 156 4.35 9.41 -8.46
N ALA A 157 3.82 9.43 -9.70
CA ALA A 157 3.56 8.23 -10.48
C ALA A 157 4.82 7.39 -10.68
N ASN A 158 5.96 8.02 -10.93
CA ASN A 158 7.25 7.37 -11.09
C ASN A 158 7.74 6.73 -9.78
N LEU A 159 7.64 7.41 -8.64
CA LEU A 159 8.01 6.82 -7.35
C LEU A 159 7.09 5.64 -6.99
N MET A 160 5.78 5.85 -7.10
CA MET A 160 4.76 4.81 -6.88
C MET A 160 5.04 3.58 -7.77
N SER A 161 5.41 3.82 -9.03
CA SER A 161 5.73 2.75 -9.97
C SER A 161 7.00 1.98 -9.64
N LYS A 162 8.00 2.65 -9.06
CA LYS A 162 9.18 1.97 -8.53
C LYS A 162 8.85 1.15 -7.28
N CYS A 163 7.97 1.63 -6.40
CA CYS A 163 7.58 0.90 -5.21
C CYS A 163 6.93 -0.45 -5.52
N TRP A 164 6.05 -0.54 -6.52
CA TRP A 164 5.39 -1.79 -6.90
C TRP A 164 6.05 -2.53 -8.08
N ASN A 165 7.36 -2.31 -8.31
CA ASN A 165 8.10 -2.99 -9.36
C ASN A 165 8.03 -4.52 -9.16
N SER A 166 7.87 -5.29 -10.24
CA SER A 166 7.82 -6.75 -10.19
C SER A 166 9.13 -7.36 -9.68
N ASP A 167 10.27 -6.71 -9.93
CA ASP A 167 11.56 -7.09 -9.35
C ASP A 167 11.75 -6.37 -8.00
N PRO A 168 11.77 -7.11 -6.87
CA PRO A 168 11.92 -6.51 -5.55
C PRO A 168 13.22 -5.71 -5.39
N SER A 169 14.31 -6.06 -6.08
CA SER A 169 15.59 -5.35 -5.96
C SER A 169 15.61 -3.99 -6.66
N LYS A 170 14.63 -3.71 -7.53
CA LYS A 170 14.47 -2.41 -8.19
C LYS A 170 13.59 -1.44 -7.40
N ARG A 171 13.01 -1.90 -6.29
CA ARG A 171 12.19 -1.07 -5.41
C ARG A 171 13.12 -0.20 -4.55
N PRO A 172 12.75 1.06 -4.29
CA PRO A 172 13.53 1.93 -3.42
C PRO A 172 13.46 1.44 -1.97
N SER A 173 14.48 1.76 -1.18
CA SER A 173 14.43 1.60 0.26
C SER A 173 13.45 2.59 0.91
N ALA A 174 12.97 2.26 2.11
CA ALA A 174 12.13 3.19 2.88
C ALA A 174 12.84 4.54 3.15
N LYS A 175 14.17 4.52 3.28
CA LYS A 175 14.97 5.74 3.43
C LYS A 175 14.91 6.62 2.16
N GLU A 176 15.08 6.04 0.98
CA GLU A 176 14.99 6.80 -0.27
C GLU A 176 13.58 7.42 -0.47
N ILE A 177 12.53 6.68 -0.12
CA ILE A 177 11.15 7.21 -0.14
C ILE A 177 11.01 8.37 0.86
N LEU A 178 11.53 8.23 2.08
CA LEU A 178 11.52 9.29 3.09
C LEU A 178 12.23 10.55 2.59
N ASP A 179 13.43 10.42 2.02
CA ASP A 179 14.20 11.55 1.51
C ASP A 179 13.45 12.27 0.37
N ILE A 180 12.84 11.52 -0.56
CA ILE A 180 12.06 12.08 -1.67
C ILE A 180 10.81 12.81 -1.16
N THR A 181 10.06 12.18 -0.27
CA THR A 181 8.80 12.73 0.27
C THR A 181 9.05 13.93 1.18
N TYR A 182 10.17 13.95 1.90
CA TYR A 182 10.63 15.12 2.64
C TYR A 182 10.92 16.29 1.70
N ALA A 183 11.61 16.04 0.59
CA ALA A 183 11.92 17.08 -0.40
C ALA A 183 10.65 17.67 -1.04
N TRP A 184 9.66 16.84 -1.39
CA TRP A 184 8.37 17.32 -1.89
C TRP A 184 7.60 18.15 -0.85
N THR A 185 7.61 17.71 0.41
CA THR A 185 6.78 18.30 1.47
C THR A 185 7.37 19.58 2.06
N PHE A 186 8.67 19.61 2.34
CA PHE A 186 9.30 20.69 3.11
C PHE A 186 10.27 21.55 2.30
N LEU A 187 10.89 20.98 1.26
CA LEU A 187 11.79 21.71 0.37
C LEU A 187 11.08 22.24 -0.89
N GLN A 188 9.77 21.99 -1.01
CA GLN A 188 8.92 22.39 -2.14
C GLN A 188 9.45 21.91 -3.50
N LYS A 189 10.18 20.80 -3.51
CA LYS A 189 10.64 20.19 -4.76
C LYS A 189 9.44 19.76 -5.59
N ASP A 190 9.47 20.04 -6.90
CA ASP A 190 8.38 19.74 -7.84
C ASP A 190 7.04 20.43 -7.50
N CYS A 191 7.02 21.50 -6.69
CA CYS A 191 5.78 22.15 -6.21
C CYS A 191 4.82 22.57 -7.34
N GLU A 192 5.34 23.08 -8.46
CA GLU A 192 4.54 23.44 -9.62
C GLU A 192 3.76 22.24 -10.20
N LYS A 193 4.38 21.05 -10.22
CA LYS A 193 3.72 19.82 -10.70
C LYS A 193 2.57 19.42 -9.77
N PHE A 194 2.77 19.54 -8.46
CA PHE A 194 1.72 19.25 -7.47
C PHE A 194 0.59 20.27 -7.50
N ASN A 195 0.89 21.56 -7.72
CA ASN A 195 -0.12 22.59 -7.89
C ASN A 195 -0.98 22.35 -9.15
N GLN A 196 -0.36 21.96 -10.26
CA GLN A 196 -1.09 21.58 -11.48
C GLN A 196 -1.93 20.31 -11.27
N ALA A 197 -1.38 19.31 -10.58
CA ALA A 197 -2.09 18.10 -10.19
C ALA A 197 -3.32 18.40 -9.32
N GLU A 198 -3.22 19.36 -8.40
CA GLU A 198 -4.35 19.79 -7.57
C GLU A 198 -5.48 20.42 -8.38
N ILE A 199 -5.16 21.25 -9.37
CA ILE A 199 -6.17 21.80 -10.29
C ILE A 199 -6.87 20.67 -11.06
N LYS A 200 -6.11 19.69 -11.56
CA LYS A 200 -6.67 18.51 -12.24
C LYS A 200 -7.53 17.65 -11.31
N ARG A 201 -7.10 17.46 -10.05
CA ARG A 201 -7.83 16.71 -9.02
C ARG A 201 -9.18 17.34 -8.75
N LEU A 202 -9.22 18.65 -8.50
CA LEU A 202 -10.46 19.39 -8.25
C LEU A 202 -11.44 19.29 -9.43
N LYS A 203 -10.94 19.46 -10.67
CA LYS A 203 -11.74 19.29 -11.88
C LYS A 203 -12.30 17.86 -12.01
N SER A 204 -11.49 16.84 -11.72
CA SER A 204 -11.92 15.43 -11.81
C SER A 204 -12.97 15.08 -10.75
N ILE A 205 -12.87 15.67 -9.55
CA ILE A 205 -13.89 15.54 -8.50
C ILE A 205 -15.19 16.21 -8.91
N GLU A 206 -15.13 17.41 -9.51
CA GLU A 206 -16.31 18.13 -10.01
C GLU A 206 -17.03 17.33 -11.11
N LEU A 207 -16.26 16.72 -12.01
CA LEU A 207 -16.76 15.82 -13.06
C LEU A 207 -17.21 14.45 -12.56
N LYS A 208 -17.05 14.14 -11.26
CA LYS A 208 -17.37 12.84 -10.65
C LYS A 208 -16.61 11.67 -11.29
N GLU A 209 -15.36 11.91 -11.68
CA GLU A 209 -14.47 10.89 -12.26
C GLU A 209 -13.44 10.37 -11.25
N LEU A 210 -13.29 11.07 -10.10
CA LEU A 210 -12.31 10.76 -9.07
C LEU A 210 -12.95 10.76 -7.69
N GLY A 211 -12.66 9.71 -6.92
CA GLY A 211 -13.04 9.58 -5.52
C GLY A 211 -13.81 8.28 -5.21
N PRO A 212 -13.92 7.94 -3.92
CA PRO A 212 -14.54 6.70 -3.45
C PRO A 212 -16.04 6.58 -3.78
N ASP A 213 -16.71 7.70 -4.03
CA ASP A 213 -18.13 7.72 -4.37
C ASP A 213 -18.41 7.42 -5.85
N PHE A 214 -17.39 7.48 -6.72
CA PHE A 214 -17.57 7.51 -8.17
C PHE A 214 -16.77 6.45 -8.93
N ILE A 215 -15.70 5.95 -8.34
CA ILE A 215 -14.98 4.79 -8.86
C ILE A 215 -15.84 3.54 -8.62
N GLU A 216 -15.81 2.62 -9.59
CA GLU A 216 -16.67 1.43 -9.74
C GLU A 216 -17.19 0.79 -8.44
N LYS A 217 -18.41 0.21 -8.48
CA LYS A 217 -19.03 -0.41 -7.30
C LYS A 217 -18.10 -1.45 -6.67
N THR A 218 -17.85 -1.31 -5.37
CA THR A 218 -17.11 -2.29 -4.59
C THR A 218 -17.71 -3.67 -4.74
N HIS A 219 -16.88 -4.65 -5.08
CA HIS A 219 -17.27 -6.05 -5.15
C HIS A 219 -17.53 -6.57 -3.72
N SER A 220 -18.65 -7.26 -3.51
CA SER A 220 -19.04 -7.76 -2.17
C SER A 220 -18.02 -8.73 -1.56
N GLN A 221 -17.21 -9.36 -2.41
CA GLN A 221 -16.12 -10.27 -2.04
C GLN A 221 -14.72 -9.64 -2.13
N ALA A 222 -14.62 -8.30 -2.14
CA ALA A 222 -13.37 -7.59 -1.94
C ALA A 222 -13.14 -7.39 -0.43
N PHE A 223 -12.08 -8.00 0.12
CA PHE A 223 -11.83 -8.05 1.56
C PHE A 223 -10.56 -7.30 1.92
N TYR A 224 -10.67 -6.39 2.89
CA TYR A 224 -9.58 -5.52 3.32
C TYR A 224 -9.23 -5.68 4.79
N THR A 225 -9.59 -6.84 5.34
CA THR A 225 -9.18 -7.28 6.67
C THR A 225 -8.15 -8.36 6.49
N SER A 226 -7.04 -8.24 7.22
CA SER A 226 -5.95 -9.20 7.20
C SER A 226 -6.45 -10.60 7.58
N ARG A 227 -6.04 -11.60 6.81
CA ARG A 227 -6.46 -12.99 7.00
C ARG A 227 -5.40 -13.94 6.49
N SER A 228 -5.44 -15.18 6.97
CA SER A 228 -4.65 -16.27 6.40
C SER A 228 -5.13 -16.55 4.97
N LEU A 229 -4.18 -16.67 4.05
CA LEU A 229 -4.42 -16.96 2.63
C LEU A 229 -4.01 -18.40 2.25
N ASN A 230 -3.73 -19.25 3.24
CA ASN A 230 -3.29 -20.63 3.01
C ASN A 230 -4.28 -21.44 2.15
N SER A 231 -5.59 -21.15 2.24
CA SER A 231 -6.63 -21.79 1.43
C SER A 231 -6.53 -21.48 -0.07
N PHE A 232 -5.91 -20.36 -0.45
CA PHE A 232 -5.68 -20.02 -1.86
C PHE A 232 -4.44 -20.70 -2.44
N ILE A 233 -3.52 -21.14 -1.57
CA ILE A 233 -2.20 -21.68 -1.94
C ILE A 233 -2.20 -23.21 -1.89
N SER A 234 -3.04 -23.83 -1.05
CA SER A 234 -3.16 -25.29 -0.92
C SER A 234 -3.61 -26.00 -2.21
N PHE A 235 -4.09 -25.27 -3.22
CA PHE A 235 -4.37 -25.81 -4.56
C PHE A 235 -3.12 -26.09 -5.41
N ASN A 236 -1.92 -25.65 -4.98
CA ASN A 236 -0.66 -25.79 -5.74
C ASN A 236 0.22 -27.00 -5.35
N SER A 237 -0.12 -27.75 -4.30
CA SER A 237 0.67 -28.95 -3.95
C SER A 237 0.36 -30.16 -4.84
N SER A 238 -0.71 -30.12 -5.64
CA SER A 238 -1.14 -31.23 -6.52
C SER A 238 -0.80 -31.04 -8.00
N SER A 239 -0.29 -29.87 -8.43
CA SER A 239 0.01 -29.57 -9.85
C SER A 239 1.51 -29.57 -10.20
N LEU A 240 2.41 -29.78 -9.24
CA LEU A 240 3.87 -29.73 -9.47
C LEU A 240 4.58 -31.09 -9.52
N ILE A 241 3.85 -32.21 -9.58
CA ILE A 241 4.45 -33.55 -9.77
C ILE A 241 4.00 -34.14 -11.11
N SER A 242 4.61 -33.69 -12.21
CA SER A 242 4.82 -34.53 -13.39
C SER A 242 5.79 -33.87 -14.37
N THR A 243 7.09 -34.12 -14.19
CA THR A 243 8.00 -34.17 -15.32
C THR A 243 8.55 -35.59 -15.39
N PRO A 244 8.28 -36.37 -16.46
CA PRO A 244 8.96 -37.63 -16.67
C PRO A 244 10.40 -37.33 -17.09
N VAL A 245 11.35 -37.93 -16.40
CA VAL A 245 12.74 -38.01 -16.84
C VAL A 245 12.78 -38.90 -18.08
N THR A 246 13.27 -38.37 -19.19
CA THR A 246 13.87 -39.15 -20.29
C THR A 246 15.37 -38.92 -20.27
#